data_AF-A0A7G9L6Q1-F1
#
_entry.id   AF-A0A7G9L6Q1-F1
#
_cell.length_a   1.000
_cell.length_b   1.000
_cell.length_c   1.000
_cell.angle_alpha   90.00
_cell.angle_beta   90.00
_cell.angle_gamma   90.00
#
_symmetry.space_group_name_H-M   'P 1'
#
loop_
_entity.id
_entity.type
_entity.pdbx_description
1 polymer ?
#
loop_
_entity_poly.entity_id
_entity_poly.type
_entity_poly.pdbx_seq_one_letter_code
_entity_poly.pdbx_strand_id
1 'polypeptide(L)'
;MKVKADENGNWRLEIKTTNSKKTQKITLKSKTSNIVLDNILFGEVWLCSGQSNMQQPLRGFKRQPTFGATKAIMSANNNNLKLFTVCKKASKTTLIKLKKHISWQKATTKSVSDFSAVAYFFGQQLQEFLDVPVGLIHSSWGGSKVEVWMSSESLSQYQNVNTKNLDITKKPNIKPTLLFNAMINPLIPFTIKGALWYQGESNRKAPEEYKKLFPAMVKDWQTRWGYWRFPVLLHPN
;
A
#
# COMPACT_ATOMS: atom_id res chain seq x y z
N MET A 1 28.55 5.43 1.91
CA MET A 1 27.83 5.59 3.20
C MET A 1 28.18 4.40 4.09
N LYS A 2 28.30 4.60 5.41
CA LYS A 2 28.48 3.52 6.40
C LYS A 2 27.33 3.58 7.40
N VAL A 3 26.80 2.43 7.80
CA VAL A 3 25.73 2.32 8.81
C VAL A 3 26.10 1.20 9.77
N LYS A 4 25.78 1.37 11.06
CA LYS A 4 25.94 0.34 12.08
C LYS A 4 24.56 -0.20 12.44
N ALA A 5 24.44 -1.52 12.57
CA ALA A 5 23.22 -2.12 13.10
C ALA A 5 23.05 -1.82 14.59
N ASP A 6 21.79 -1.76 15.03
CA ASP A 6 21.42 -1.71 16.45
C ASP A 6 21.68 -3.07 17.13
N GLU A 7 21.39 -3.15 18.43
CA GLU A 7 21.57 -4.36 19.25
C GLU A 7 20.72 -5.54 18.76
N ASN A 8 19.65 -5.28 18.03
CA ASN A 8 18.75 -6.27 17.44
C ASN A 8 19.16 -6.66 16.01
N GLY A 9 20.27 -6.11 15.50
CA GLY A 9 20.76 -6.35 14.14
C GLY A 9 20.02 -5.56 13.05
N ASN A 10 19.14 -4.61 13.40
CA ASN A 10 18.46 -3.77 12.43
C ASN A 10 19.32 -2.56 12.08
N TRP A 11 19.25 -2.12 10.82
CA TRP A 11 19.88 -0.89 10.37
C TRP A 11 18.97 -0.18 9.38
N ARG A 12 19.07 1.14 9.34
CA ARG A 12 18.33 2.01 8.42
C ARG A 12 19.27 3.06 7.86
N LEU A 13 19.15 3.31 6.56
CA LEU A 13 19.86 4.37 5.87
C LEU A 13 18.86 5.13 5.00
N GLU A 14 18.86 6.45 5.14
CA GLU A 14 18.04 7.30 4.28
C GLU A 14 18.88 7.73 3.08
N ILE A 15 18.35 7.48 1.89
CA ILE A 15 19.02 7.80 0.63
C ILE A 15 18.19 8.87 -0.07
N LYS A 16 18.84 9.96 -0.46
CA LYS A 16 18.19 11.03 -1.23
C LYS A 16 17.74 10.47 -2.58
N THR A 17 16.45 10.65 -2.88
CA THR A 17 15.86 10.27 -4.16
C THR A 17 16.52 11.05 -5.30
N THR A 18 17.04 10.34 -6.30
CA THR A 18 17.69 10.97 -7.46
C THR A 18 16.73 11.33 -8.59
N ASN A 19 15.48 10.83 -8.54
CA ASN A 19 14.47 10.95 -9.60
C ASN A 19 14.96 10.45 -10.98
N SER A 20 16.07 9.73 -11.01
CA SER A 20 16.64 9.22 -12.25
C SER A 20 15.78 8.11 -12.82
N LYS A 21 15.41 8.25 -14.09
CA LYS A 21 14.72 7.23 -14.89
C LYS A 21 15.62 6.05 -15.27
N LYS A 22 16.93 6.14 -14.98
CA LYS A 22 17.87 5.03 -15.19
C LYS A 22 17.90 4.12 -13.96
N THR A 23 17.88 2.81 -14.21
CA THR A 23 18.03 1.80 -13.18
C THR A 23 19.41 1.91 -12.53
N GLN A 24 19.43 1.76 -11.21
CA GLN A 24 20.61 1.86 -10.37
C GLN A 24 20.84 0.53 -9.64
N LYS A 25 22.04 0.40 -9.09
CA LYS A 25 22.47 -0.73 -8.26
C LYS A 25 22.82 -0.23 -6.86
N ILE A 26 22.40 -0.97 -5.84
CA ILE A 26 22.87 -0.77 -4.46
C ILE A 26 23.69 -2.00 -4.07
N THR A 27 24.96 -1.79 -3.74
CA THR A 27 25.82 -2.84 -3.21
C THR A 27 25.98 -2.66 -1.71
N LEU A 28 25.47 -3.62 -0.95
CA LEU A 28 25.65 -3.72 0.50
C LEU A 28 26.86 -4.63 0.76
N LYS A 29 27.90 -4.08 1.37
CA LYS A 29 29.11 -4.85 1.72
C LYS A 29 29.25 -4.93 3.23
N SER A 30 29.51 -6.14 3.74
CA SER A 30 29.88 -6.40 5.12
C SER A 30 31.23 -7.12 5.18
N LYS A 31 31.73 -7.42 6.38
CA LYS A 31 32.97 -8.20 6.54
C LYS A 31 32.84 -9.63 6.00
N THR A 32 31.62 -10.18 5.99
CA THR A 32 31.37 -11.61 5.71
C THR A 32 30.46 -11.86 4.51
N SER A 33 29.86 -10.82 3.93
CA SER A 33 28.90 -10.96 2.84
C SER A 33 28.79 -9.70 1.99
N ASN A 34 28.47 -9.90 0.71
CA ASN A 34 28.13 -8.84 -0.23
C ASN A 34 26.76 -9.14 -0.85
N ILE A 35 25.84 -8.18 -0.79
CA ILE A 35 24.51 -8.26 -1.40
C ILE A 35 24.44 -7.18 -2.47
N VAL A 36 24.02 -7.55 -3.68
CA VAL A 36 23.78 -6.61 -4.77
C VAL A 36 22.29 -6.56 -5.03
N LEU A 37 21.73 -5.36 -4.96
CA LEU A 37 20.35 -5.07 -5.34
C LEU A 37 20.39 -4.33 -6.69
N ASP A 38 19.85 -4.97 -7.71
CA ASP A 38 19.81 -4.45 -9.08
C ASP A 38 18.41 -3.96 -9.46
N ASN A 39 18.32 -3.21 -10.57
CA ASN A 39 17.06 -2.70 -11.13
C ASN A 39 16.28 -1.79 -10.17
N ILE A 40 17.00 -0.93 -9.44
CA ILE A 40 16.41 0.04 -8.51
C ILE A 40 16.12 1.34 -9.23
N LEU A 41 14.90 1.87 -9.05
CA LEU A 41 14.57 3.24 -9.39
C LEU A 41 14.33 4.03 -8.11
N PHE A 42 14.78 5.27 -8.08
CA PHE A 42 14.51 6.20 -7.00
C PHE A 42 13.51 7.24 -7.50
N GLY A 43 12.32 7.25 -6.92
CA GLY A 43 11.27 8.19 -7.27
C GLY A 43 10.20 8.26 -6.19
N GLU A 44 8.97 8.54 -6.60
CA GLU A 44 7.83 8.62 -5.69
C GLU A 44 7.21 7.24 -5.42
N VAL A 45 6.71 7.02 -4.21
CA VAL A 45 5.97 5.80 -3.85
C VAL A 45 4.63 6.17 -3.23
N TRP A 46 3.56 5.52 -3.68
CA TRP A 46 2.19 5.78 -3.24
C TRP A 46 1.50 4.50 -2.76
N LEU A 47 0.84 4.59 -1.61
CA LEU A 47 0.04 3.48 -1.08
C LEU A 47 -1.40 3.58 -1.61
N CYS A 48 -1.90 2.54 -2.25
CA CYS A 48 -3.27 2.46 -2.77
C CYS A 48 -4.06 1.42 -1.96
N SER A 49 -4.98 1.88 -1.11
CA SER A 49 -5.67 1.04 -0.12
C SER A 49 -7.18 1.28 -0.06
N GLY A 50 -7.87 0.40 0.68
CA GLY A 50 -9.33 0.43 0.84
C GLY A 50 -9.98 -0.93 0.57
N GLN A 51 -11.18 -0.91 -0.03
CA GLN A 51 -12.00 -2.11 -0.25
C GLN A 51 -12.13 -2.50 -1.73
N SER A 52 -13.28 -3.06 -2.13
CA SER A 52 -13.50 -3.70 -3.44
C SER A 52 -13.27 -2.77 -4.62
N ASN A 53 -13.60 -1.48 -4.48
CA ASN A 53 -13.42 -0.48 -5.52
C ASN A 53 -11.94 -0.19 -5.76
N MET A 54 -11.13 -0.07 -4.69
CA MET A 54 -9.67 -0.07 -4.82
C MET A 54 -9.16 -1.39 -5.40
N GLN A 55 -9.78 -2.51 -5.03
CA GLN A 55 -9.35 -3.86 -5.45
C GLN A 55 -9.69 -4.19 -6.91
N GLN A 56 -10.56 -3.42 -7.57
CA GLN A 56 -11.05 -3.74 -8.90
C GLN A 56 -9.87 -3.85 -9.88
N PRO A 57 -9.66 -5.01 -10.53
CA PRO A 57 -8.55 -5.18 -11.45
C PRO A 57 -8.76 -4.34 -12.70
N LEU A 58 -7.68 -3.96 -13.38
CA LEU A 58 -7.75 -3.18 -14.61
C LEU A 58 -8.58 -3.88 -15.68
N ARG A 59 -8.48 -5.19 -15.82
CA ARG A 59 -9.34 -5.98 -16.74
C ARG A 59 -10.83 -6.02 -16.33
N GLY A 60 -11.17 -5.53 -15.15
CA GLY A 60 -12.51 -5.59 -14.57
C GLY A 60 -12.84 -6.90 -13.87
N PHE A 61 -13.89 -6.88 -13.05
CA PHE A 61 -14.44 -8.11 -12.48
C PHE A 61 -15.22 -8.89 -13.55
N LYS A 62 -15.58 -10.15 -13.24
CA LYS A 62 -16.41 -10.96 -14.14
C LYS A 62 -17.70 -10.20 -14.47
N ARG A 63 -17.94 -9.96 -15.76
CA ARG A 63 -19.09 -9.21 -16.29
C ARG A 63 -19.17 -7.73 -15.86
N GLN A 64 -18.06 -7.16 -15.38
CA GLN A 64 -17.97 -5.75 -14.98
C GLN A 64 -16.66 -5.18 -15.51
N PRO A 65 -16.57 -4.95 -16.85
CA PRO A 65 -15.35 -4.44 -17.46
C PRO A 65 -15.05 -3.02 -16.98
N THR A 66 -13.77 -2.71 -16.80
CA THR A 66 -13.33 -1.34 -16.55
C THR A 66 -13.29 -0.59 -17.88
N PHE A 67 -13.88 0.61 -17.94
CA PHE A 67 -13.82 1.46 -19.12
C PHE A 67 -12.36 1.75 -19.52
N GLY A 68 -12.05 1.66 -20.81
CA GLY A 68 -10.69 1.89 -21.33
C GLY A 68 -9.67 0.78 -21.03
N ALA A 69 -10.05 -0.30 -20.34
CA ALA A 69 -9.15 -1.37 -19.93
C ALA A 69 -8.34 -1.98 -21.08
N THR A 70 -9.00 -2.35 -22.17
CA THR A 70 -8.34 -3.02 -23.30
C THR A 70 -7.21 -2.17 -23.87
N LYS A 71 -7.48 -0.88 -24.14
CA LYS A 71 -6.46 0.05 -24.64
C LYS A 71 -5.33 0.21 -23.64
N ALA A 72 -5.66 0.48 -22.37
CA ALA A 72 -4.70 0.67 -21.29
C ALA A 72 -3.77 -0.54 -21.10
N ILE A 73 -4.33 -1.75 -21.09
CA ILE A 73 -3.58 -3.01 -20.98
C ILE A 73 -2.66 -3.19 -22.19
N MET A 74 -3.18 -3.03 -23.42
CA MET A 74 -2.40 -3.24 -24.65
C MET A 74 -1.26 -2.23 -24.81
N SER A 75 -1.46 -0.99 -24.37
CA SER A 75 -0.41 0.04 -24.41
C SER A 75 0.54 0.00 -23.20
N ALA A 76 0.32 -0.86 -22.21
CA ALA A 76 1.11 -0.88 -20.99
C ALA A 76 2.54 -1.36 -21.26
N ASN A 77 3.47 -0.41 -21.30
CA ASN A 77 4.90 -0.67 -21.41
C ASN A 77 5.72 0.49 -20.79
N ASN A 78 5.62 0.66 -19.47
CA ASN A 78 6.25 1.79 -18.78
C ASN A 78 7.36 1.32 -17.82
N ASN A 79 8.61 1.65 -18.13
CA ASN A 79 9.78 1.28 -17.30
C ASN A 79 9.83 2.02 -15.96
N ASN A 80 9.26 3.23 -15.91
CA ASN A 80 9.31 4.15 -14.78
C ASN A 80 8.11 3.97 -13.84
N LEU A 81 7.08 3.22 -14.23
CA LEU A 81 5.97 2.85 -13.37
C LEU A 81 6.18 1.43 -12.81
N LYS A 82 6.28 1.32 -11.49
CA LYS A 82 6.47 0.05 -10.77
C LYS A 82 5.25 -0.29 -9.93
N LEU A 83 4.86 -1.56 -9.95
CA LEU A 83 3.68 -2.08 -9.28
C LEU A 83 4.09 -3.09 -8.21
N PHE A 84 3.54 -2.99 -7.02
CA PHE A 84 3.71 -3.93 -5.92
C PHE A 84 2.34 -4.27 -5.34
N THR A 85 2.06 -5.55 -5.10
CA THR A 85 0.75 -5.98 -4.56
C THR A 85 0.93 -6.73 -3.25
N VAL A 86 0.30 -6.23 -2.20
CA VAL A 86 0.17 -6.95 -0.94
C VAL A 86 -0.92 -8.00 -1.08
N CYS A 87 -0.60 -9.27 -0.81
CA CYS A 87 -1.62 -10.31 -0.81
C CYS A 87 -2.44 -10.25 0.47
N LYS A 88 -3.73 -10.53 0.35
CA LYS A 88 -4.70 -10.57 1.44
C LYS A 88 -4.23 -11.49 2.57
N LYS A 89 -3.92 -10.90 3.72
CA LYS A 89 -3.60 -11.60 4.95
C LYS A 89 -4.10 -10.80 6.14
N ALA A 90 -4.49 -11.49 7.19
CA ALA A 90 -4.88 -10.89 8.45
C ALA A 90 -3.94 -11.39 9.55
N SER A 91 -3.75 -10.59 10.60
CA SER A 91 -3.00 -11.01 11.79
C SER A 91 -3.57 -10.40 13.07
N LYS A 92 -3.61 -11.19 14.15
CA LYS A 92 -3.99 -10.70 15.49
C LYS A 92 -2.97 -9.75 16.10
N THR A 93 -1.71 -9.87 15.66
CA THR A 93 -0.56 -9.07 16.10
C THR A 93 0.10 -8.38 14.92
N THR A 94 0.71 -7.23 15.18
CA THR A 94 1.47 -6.46 14.18
C THR A 94 2.59 -7.29 13.59
N LEU A 95 2.60 -7.42 12.26
CA LEU A 95 3.69 -8.06 11.54
C LEU A 95 4.74 -7.02 11.15
N ILE A 96 6.02 -7.42 11.23
CA ILE A 96 7.15 -6.61 10.76
C ILE A 96 7.50 -6.86 9.28
N LYS A 97 7.02 -7.98 8.71
CA LYS A 97 7.26 -8.38 7.33
C LYS A 97 5.98 -8.92 6.71
N LEU A 98 5.77 -8.61 5.43
CA LEU A 98 4.65 -9.15 4.66
C LEU A 98 4.80 -10.68 4.55
N LYS A 99 3.72 -11.42 4.82
CA LYS A 99 3.70 -12.88 4.67
C LYS A 99 3.63 -13.34 3.22
N LYS A 100 2.95 -12.57 2.36
CA LYS A 100 2.81 -12.88 0.93
C LYS A 100 2.56 -11.59 0.15
N HIS A 101 3.23 -11.44 -0.98
CA HIS A 101 3.11 -10.29 -1.87
C HIS A 101 3.56 -10.66 -3.29
N ILE A 102 3.22 -9.82 -4.26
CA ILE A 102 3.83 -9.79 -5.59
C ILE A 102 4.85 -8.65 -5.57
N SER A 103 6.12 -9.00 -5.74
CA SER A 103 7.25 -8.07 -5.71
C SER A 103 7.14 -6.99 -6.79
N TRP A 104 7.95 -5.93 -6.63
CA TRP A 104 8.03 -4.83 -7.58
C TRP A 104 8.23 -5.33 -9.01
N GLN A 105 7.29 -4.97 -9.87
CA GLN A 105 7.31 -5.32 -11.28
C GLN A 105 7.07 -4.08 -12.13
N LYS A 106 7.62 -4.07 -13.35
CA LYS A 106 7.35 -3.04 -14.35
C LYS A 106 5.87 -3.07 -14.73
N ALA A 107 5.28 -1.92 -15.05
CA ALA A 107 3.98 -1.86 -15.72
C ALA A 107 4.08 -2.38 -17.16
N THR A 108 3.57 -3.60 -17.37
CA THR A 108 3.48 -4.33 -18.64
C THR A 108 2.06 -4.83 -18.82
N THR A 109 1.69 -5.21 -20.05
CA THR A 109 0.40 -5.87 -20.37
C THR A 109 0.00 -6.92 -19.34
N LYS A 110 0.93 -7.79 -18.93
CA LYS A 110 0.70 -8.86 -17.93
C LYS A 110 0.52 -8.31 -16.51
N SER A 111 1.38 -7.40 -16.07
CA SER A 111 1.37 -6.96 -14.67
C SER A 111 0.22 -6.01 -14.34
N VAL A 112 -0.22 -5.21 -15.31
CA VAL A 112 -1.31 -4.23 -15.11
C VAL A 112 -2.68 -4.87 -15.11
N SER A 113 -2.87 -6.00 -15.82
CA SER A 113 -4.18 -6.62 -16.06
C SER A 113 -4.93 -6.95 -14.76
N ASP A 114 -4.23 -7.56 -13.78
CA ASP A 114 -4.76 -7.90 -12.46
C ASP A 114 -4.44 -6.86 -11.38
N PHE A 115 -3.76 -5.76 -11.73
CA PHE A 115 -3.50 -4.67 -10.79
C PHE A 115 -4.74 -3.78 -10.63
N SER A 116 -4.82 -3.01 -9.55
CA SER A 116 -5.92 -2.09 -9.31
C SER A 116 -6.07 -1.08 -10.46
N ALA A 117 -7.27 -1.00 -11.03
CA ALA A 117 -7.60 -0.06 -12.10
C ALA A 117 -7.38 1.39 -11.65
N VAL A 118 -7.94 1.74 -10.49
CA VAL A 118 -7.84 3.09 -9.91
C VAL A 118 -6.39 3.45 -9.64
N ALA A 119 -5.63 2.55 -9.00
CA ALA A 119 -4.22 2.79 -8.73
C ALA A 119 -3.41 2.94 -10.03
N TYR A 120 -3.65 2.08 -11.03
CA TYR A 120 -2.93 2.11 -12.29
C TYR A 120 -3.14 3.44 -13.03
N PHE A 121 -4.38 3.86 -13.26
CA PHE A 121 -4.66 5.11 -13.97
C PHE A 121 -4.18 6.35 -13.21
N PHE A 122 -4.25 6.34 -11.88
CA PHE A 122 -3.65 7.38 -11.05
C PHE A 122 -2.13 7.44 -11.26
N GLY A 123 -1.43 6.32 -11.07
CA GLY A 123 0.02 6.31 -11.16
C GLY A 123 0.55 6.52 -12.58
N GLN A 124 -0.20 6.12 -13.60
CA GLN A 124 0.12 6.44 -14.99
C GLN A 124 0.12 7.96 -15.20
N GLN A 125 -0.99 8.64 -14.89
CA GLN A 125 -1.08 10.09 -15.05
C GLN A 125 -0.08 10.84 -14.17
N LEU A 126 0.11 10.37 -12.93
CA LEU A 126 1.09 10.97 -12.01
C LEU A 126 2.52 10.85 -12.56
N GLN A 127 2.89 9.67 -13.06
CA GLN A 127 4.21 9.43 -13.63
C GLN A 127 4.43 10.27 -14.89
N GLU A 128 3.43 10.38 -15.75
CA GLU A 128 3.47 11.23 -16.96
C GLU A 128 3.64 12.72 -16.59
N PHE A 129 2.90 13.21 -15.59
CA PHE A 129 2.97 14.61 -15.18
C PHE A 129 4.27 14.98 -14.47
N LEU A 130 4.75 14.12 -13.57
CA LEU A 130 5.98 14.39 -12.81
C LEU A 130 7.27 14.08 -13.60
N ASP A 131 7.18 13.22 -14.62
CA ASP A 131 8.32 12.70 -15.39
C ASP A 131 9.46 12.09 -14.54
N VAL A 132 9.09 11.45 -13.43
CA VAL A 132 10.01 10.70 -12.54
C VAL A 132 9.54 9.26 -12.39
N PRO A 133 10.37 8.33 -11.86
CA PRO A 133 9.87 7.01 -11.47
C PRO A 133 8.76 7.09 -10.41
N VAL A 134 7.72 6.27 -10.57
CA VAL A 134 6.61 6.16 -9.63
C VAL A 134 6.38 4.69 -9.27
N GLY A 135 6.29 4.41 -7.98
CA GLY A 135 5.94 3.11 -7.42
C GLY A 135 4.55 3.13 -6.80
N LEU A 136 3.73 2.13 -7.10
CA LEU A 136 2.41 1.95 -6.50
C LEU A 136 2.39 0.67 -5.65
N ILE A 137 2.02 0.81 -4.38
CA ILE A 137 1.77 -0.31 -3.47
C ILE A 137 0.27 -0.52 -3.34
N HIS A 138 -0.27 -1.59 -3.90
CA HIS A 138 -1.68 -1.95 -3.78
C HIS A 138 -1.91 -2.85 -2.56
N SER A 139 -2.72 -2.39 -1.60
CA SER A 139 -3.06 -3.10 -0.37
C SER A 139 -4.54 -2.90 -0.03
N SER A 140 -5.42 -3.75 -0.58
CA SER A 140 -6.87 -3.61 -0.41
C SER A 140 -7.56 -4.96 -0.15
N TRP A 141 -8.75 -4.90 0.45
CA TRP A 141 -9.59 -6.08 0.65
C TRP A 141 -11.08 -5.73 0.61
N GLY A 142 -11.81 -6.29 -0.36
CA GLY A 142 -13.26 -6.11 -0.50
C GLY A 142 -14.08 -6.36 0.77
N GLY A 143 -15.13 -5.57 0.96
CA GLY A 143 -16.04 -5.66 2.10
C GLY A 143 -15.41 -5.27 3.45
N SER A 144 -14.27 -4.58 3.43
CA SER A 144 -13.62 -4.11 4.65
C SER A 144 -14.17 -2.78 5.15
N LYS A 145 -14.24 -2.65 6.46
CA LYS A 145 -14.57 -1.41 7.16
C LYS A 145 -13.31 -0.68 7.60
N VAL A 146 -13.36 0.63 7.87
CA VAL A 146 -12.18 1.41 8.30
C VAL A 146 -11.49 0.84 9.55
N GLU A 147 -12.25 0.28 10.49
CA GLU A 147 -11.79 -0.31 11.75
C GLU A 147 -10.71 -1.38 11.54
N VAL A 148 -10.75 -2.13 10.44
CA VAL A 148 -9.78 -3.22 10.21
C VAL A 148 -8.42 -2.70 9.76
N TRP A 149 -8.38 -1.44 9.29
CA TRP A 149 -7.22 -0.73 8.76
C TRP A 149 -6.62 0.24 9.78
N MET A 150 -7.24 0.36 10.95
CA MET A 150 -6.73 1.13 12.08
C MET A 150 -5.81 0.28 12.95
N SER A 151 -4.78 0.90 13.51
CA SER A 151 -4.00 0.27 14.57
C SER A 151 -4.82 0.08 15.85
N SER A 152 -4.42 -0.86 16.72
CA SER A 152 -5.05 -1.01 18.04
C SER A 152 -4.96 0.28 18.84
N GLU A 153 -3.84 1.00 18.75
CA GLU A 153 -3.58 2.22 19.51
C GLU A 153 -4.50 3.39 19.09
N SER A 154 -4.80 3.50 17.80
CA SER A 154 -5.73 4.53 17.29
C SER A 154 -7.18 4.17 17.58
N LEU A 155 -7.54 2.90 17.39
CA LEU A 155 -8.93 2.46 17.48
C LEU A 155 -9.45 2.34 18.92
N SER A 156 -8.58 2.02 19.88
CA SER A 156 -8.94 1.88 21.30
C SER A 156 -9.51 3.16 21.92
N GLN A 157 -9.28 4.31 21.30
CA GLN A 157 -9.82 5.61 21.72
C GLN A 157 -11.33 5.74 21.44
N TYR A 158 -11.88 4.90 20.56
CA TYR A 158 -13.27 5.00 20.10
C TYR A 158 -14.09 3.76 20.45
N GLN A 159 -13.46 2.60 20.59
CA GLN A 159 -14.12 1.34 20.91
C GLN A 159 -13.18 0.36 21.62
N ASN A 160 -13.74 -0.62 22.31
CA ASN A 160 -12.94 -1.68 22.93
C ASN A 160 -12.35 -2.62 21.86
N VAL A 161 -11.02 -2.71 21.82
CA VAL A 161 -10.29 -3.54 20.84
C VAL A 161 -9.65 -4.74 21.55
N ASN A 162 -10.16 -5.94 21.26
CA ASN A 162 -9.54 -7.18 21.69
C ASN A 162 -9.35 -8.14 20.50
N THR A 163 -8.12 -8.21 19.97
CA THR A 163 -7.80 -9.08 18.83
C THR A 163 -7.53 -10.53 19.23
N LYS A 164 -7.24 -10.81 20.51
CA LYS A 164 -6.82 -12.15 20.98
C LYS A 164 -7.90 -13.20 20.72
N ASN A 165 -9.16 -12.85 21.01
CA ASN A 165 -10.30 -13.77 20.94
C ASN A 165 -10.96 -13.82 19.55
N LEU A 166 -10.44 -13.09 18.56
CA LEU A 166 -11.02 -13.06 17.23
C LEU A 166 -10.70 -14.33 16.44
N ASP A 167 -11.71 -14.97 15.85
CA ASP A 167 -11.47 -16.06 14.89
C ASP A 167 -10.96 -15.51 13.54
N ILE A 168 -9.66 -15.56 13.29
CA ILE A 168 -9.07 -14.97 12.07
C ILE A 168 -9.49 -15.68 10.78
N THR A 169 -10.05 -16.89 10.86
CA THR A 169 -10.46 -17.67 9.68
C THR A 169 -11.80 -17.19 9.12
N LYS A 170 -12.65 -16.57 9.95
CA LYS A 170 -13.99 -16.11 9.57
C LYS A 170 -14.04 -14.61 9.38
N LYS A 171 -14.28 -14.18 8.13
CA LYS A 171 -14.44 -12.77 7.71
C LYS A 171 -13.40 -11.83 8.35
N PRO A 172 -12.09 -12.09 8.17
CA PRO A 172 -11.07 -11.27 8.82
C PRO A 172 -11.09 -9.80 8.37
N ASN A 173 -11.64 -9.54 7.18
CA ASN A 173 -11.76 -8.21 6.58
C ASN A 173 -12.79 -7.29 7.27
N ILE A 174 -13.58 -7.78 8.23
CA ILE A 174 -14.48 -6.93 9.04
C ILE A 174 -14.10 -6.90 10.52
N LYS A 175 -12.99 -7.56 10.87
CA LYS A 175 -12.52 -7.69 12.25
C LYS A 175 -11.49 -6.59 12.54
N PRO A 176 -11.73 -5.74 13.54
CA PRO A 176 -10.87 -4.60 13.86
C PRO A 176 -9.38 -4.93 13.89
N THR A 177 -8.57 -4.00 13.39
CA THR A 177 -7.10 -4.03 13.38
C THR A 177 -6.42 -5.13 12.55
N LEU A 178 -7.13 -6.21 12.19
CA LEU A 178 -6.46 -7.40 11.65
C LEU A 178 -5.76 -7.17 10.30
N LEU A 179 -6.27 -6.27 9.46
CA LEU A 179 -5.64 -5.93 8.18
C LEU A 179 -4.52 -4.91 8.36
N PHE A 180 -4.68 -3.93 9.26
CA PHE A 180 -3.59 -3.02 9.62
C PHE A 180 -2.33 -3.81 10.00
N ASN A 181 -2.48 -4.75 10.92
CA ASN A 181 -1.41 -5.58 11.44
C ASN A 181 -0.63 -6.34 10.36
N ALA A 182 -1.32 -6.85 9.34
CA ALA A 182 -0.72 -7.76 8.36
C ALA A 182 -0.39 -7.12 7.01
N MET A 183 -1.10 -6.05 6.64
CA MET A 183 -1.08 -5.48 5.29
C MET A 183 -0.64 -4.01 5.25
N ILE A 184 -0.61 -3.31 6.39
CA ILE A 184 -0.22 -1.89 6.50
C ILE A 184 1.04 -1.74 7.34
N ASN A 185 1.09 -2.32 8.55
CA ASN A 185 2.22 -2.20 9.46
C ASN A 185 3.56 -2.63 8.83
N PRO A 186 3.65 -3.75 8.07
CA PRO A 186 4.89 -4.11 7.37
C PRO A 186 5.34 -3.12 6.29
N LEU A 187 4.47 -2.18 5.87
CA LEU A 187 4.77 -1.19 4.85
C LEU A 187 5.30 0.13 5.43
N ILE A 188 5.17 0.35 6.74
CA ILE A 188 5.63 1.57 7.43
C ILE A 188 7.11 1.89 7.13
N PRO A 189 8.03 0.89 7.04
CA PRO A 189 9.41 1.17 6.67
C PRO A 189 9.62 1.74 5.25
N PHE A 190 8.64 1.64 4.35
CA PHE A 190 8.72 2.32 3.06
C PHE A 190 8.44 3.81 3.21
N THR A 191 9.32 4.63 2.67
CA THR A 191 9.01 6.05 2.45
C THR A 191 7.94 6.16 1.37
N ILE A 192 6.79 6.74 1.72
CA ILE A 192 5.70 7.03 0.78
C ILE A 192 5.46 8.55 0.70
N LYS A 193 4.99 9.01 -0.46
CA LYS A 193 4.60 10.40 -0.71
C LYS A 193 3.17 10.71 -0.28
N GLY A 194 2.30 9.71 -0.35
CA GLY A 194 0.91 9.80 0.02
C GLY A 194 0.18 8.47 -0.13
N ALA A 195 -1.13 8.50 0.11
CA ALA A 195 -2.00 7.34 0.01
C ALA A 195 -3.30 7.66 -0.76
N LEU A 196 -3.74 6.74 -1.61
CA LEU A 196 -5.07 6.71 -2.19
C LEU A 196 -5.94 5.79 -1.36
N TRP A 197 -7.12 6.27 -0.97
CA TRP A 197 -8.04 5.53 -0.11
C TRP A 197 -9.42 5.43 -0.75
N TYR A 198 -9.81 4.23 -1.16
CA TYR A 198 -11.15 4.00 -1.71
C TYR A 198 -11.92 2.99 -0.87
N GLN A 199 -12.64 3.52 0.13
CA GLN A 199 -13.48 2.78 1.04
C GLN A 199 -14.55 3.68 1.66
N GLY A 200 -15.65 3.07 2.08
CA GLY A 200 -16.71 3.71 2.86
C GLY A 200 -18.03 2.95 2.79
N GLU A 201 -18.23 2.18 1.71
CA GLU A 201 -19.49 1.46 1.44
C GLU A 201 -19.82 0.45 2.54
N SER A 202 -18.81 -0.18 3.14
CA SER A 202 -19.01 -1.14 4.24
C SER A 202 -19.31 -0.46 5.59
N ASN A 203 -19.05 0.85 5.69
CA ASN A 203 -19.38 1.68 6.85
C ASN A 203 -20.66 2.50 6.66
N ARG A 204 -21.35 2.42 5.50
CA ARG A 204 -22.55 3.22 5.17
C ARG A 204 -23.69 3.18 6.20
N LYS A 205 -23.78 2.10 6.98
CA LYS A 205 -24.79 1.94 8.05
C LYS A 205 -24.42 2.63 9.36
N ALA A 206 -23.19 3.12 9.49
CA ALA A 206 -22.68 3.81 10.66
C ALA A 206 -21.86 5.07 10.24
N PRO A 207 -22.50 6.04 9.54
CA PRO A 207 -21.79 7.20 9.02
C PRO A 207 -21.19 8.10 10.12
N GLU A 208 -21.86 8.21 11.28
CA GLU A 208 -21.35 9.00 12.41
C GLU A 208 -20.11 8.40 13.06
N GLU A 209 -20.00 7.07 13.08
CA GLU A 209 -18.75 6.40 13.50
C GLU A 209 -17.67 6.61 12.45
N TYR A 210 -18.00 6.47 11.16
CA TYR A 210 -17.04 6.67 10.08
C TYR A 210 -16.42 8.07 10.09
N LYS A 211 -17.23 9.11 10.33
CA LYS A 211 -16.78 10.50 10.47
C LYS A 211 -15.71 10.69 11.54
N LYS A 212 -15.70 9.86 12.58
CA LYS A 212 -14.71 9.88 13.67
C LYS A 212 -13.50 8.99 13.36
N LEU A 213 -13.77 7.76 12.94
CA LEU A 213 -12.76 6.72 12.77
C LEU A 213 -11.85 6.97 11.58
N PHE A 214 -12.39 7.46 10.46
CA PHE A 214 -11.58 7.68 9.27
C PHE A 214 -10.50 8.76 9.46
N PRO A 215 -10.80 9.97 9.98
CA PRO A 215 -9.76 10.94 10.32
C PRO A 215 -8.74 10.41 11.34
N ALA A 216 -9.18 9.60 12.31
CA ALA A 216 -8.28 8.96 13.28
C ALA A 216 -7.32 7.95 12.63
N MET A 217 -7.80 7.16 11.66
CA MET A 217 -6.96 6.28 10.85
C MET A 217 -5.92 7.07 10.07
N VAL A 218 -6.34 8.14 9.39
CA VAL A 218 -5.44 8.99 8.59
C VAL A 218 -4.36 9.60 9.48
N LYS A 219 -4.74 10.16 10.64
CA LYS A 219 -3.80 10.75 11.61
C LYS A 219 -2.79 9.71 12.13
N ASP A 220 -3.25 8.51 12.45
CA ASP A 220 -2.38 7.41 12.89
C ASP A 220 -1.37 7.03 11.80
N TRP A 221 -1.81 6.87 10.56
CA TRP A 221 -0.91 6.57 9.45
C TRP A 221 0.09 7.72 9.20
N GLN A 222 -0.37 8.98 9.18
CA GLN A 222 0.52 10.14 9.06
C GLN A 222 1.58 10.18 10.16
N THR A 223 1.22 9.83 11.40
CA THR A 223 2.15 9.75 12.52
C THR A 223 3.21 8.67 12.30
N ARG A 224 2.78 7.48 11.85
CA ARG A 224 3.67 6.33 11.62
C ARG A 224 4.63 6.53 10.45
N TRP A 225 4.18 7.23 9.40
CA TRP A 225 5.01 7.52 8.22
C TRP A 225 5.80 8.83 8.30
N GLY A 226 5.59 9.66 9.34
CA GLY A 226 6.34 10.89 9.54
C GLY A 226 5.91 12.05 8.65
N TYR A 227 4.59 12.29 8.55
CA TYR A 227 3.91 13.32 7.75
C TYR A 227 3.83 13.03 6.23
N TRP A 228 2.67 13.29 5.62
CA TRP A 228 2.48 13.27 4.16
C TRP A 228 2.20 14.68 3.66
N ARG A 229 2.61 15.00 2.42
CA ARG A 229 2.35 16.30 1.79
C ARG A 229 1.12 16.32 0.87
N PHE A 230 0.48 15.18 0.63
CA PHE A 230 -0.51 15.02 -0.44
C PHE A 230 -1.84 14.41 0.03
N PRO A 231 -2.96 14.73 -0.66
CA PRO A 231 -4.31 14.42 -0.20
C PRO A 231 -4.60 12.93 -0.23
N VAL A 232 -5.42 12.50 0.74
CA VAL A 232 -6.15 11.24 0.64
C VAL A 232 -7.29 11.48 -0.35
N LEU A 233 -7.21 10.89 -1.55
CA LEU A 233 -8.32 10.93 -2.51
C LEU A 233 -9.49 10.12 -1.91
N LEU A 234 -10.62 10.81 -1.70
CA LEU A 234 -11.84 10.27 -1.10
C LEU A 234 -12.89 10.04 -2.17
N HIS A 235 -13.58 8.91 -2.10
CA HIS A 235 -14.89 8.77 -2.72
C HIS A 235 -15.95 8.97 -1.62
N PRO A 236 -16.52 10.18 -1.46
CA PRO A 236 -17.70 10.34 -0.64
C PRO A 236 -18.84 9.55 -1.29
N ASN A 237 -19.46 8.65 -0.51
CA ASN A 237 -20.82 8.18 -0.81
C ASN A 237 -21.77 8.99 0.05
#